data_AF-A0A0C7KEL2-F1
#
_entry.id   AF-A0A0C7KEL2-F1
#
_cell.length_a   1.000
_cell.length_b   1.000
_cell.length_c   1.000
_cell.angle_alpha   90.00
_cell.angle_beta   90.00
_cell.angle_gamma   90.00
#
_symmetry.space_group_name_H-M   'P 1'
#
loop_
_entity.id
_entity.type
_entity.pdbx_description
1 polymer ?
#
loop_
_entity_poly.entity_id
_entity_poly.type
_entity_poly.pdbx_seq_one_letter_code
_entity_poly.pdbx_strand_id
1 'polypeptide(L)'
;MSNITWGLQRDTTPRLGARLVQEGNQLHYLADRASMTGKFSDAECRKLDETFPHFISQMESMLITGEMNPRHAHCVTLYHNGFTCEADTLGSCGYVYIAVYPIQR
;
A
#
# COMPACT_ATOMS: atom_id res chain seq x y z
N MET A 1 -21.97 -11.49 -1.39
CA MET A 1 -21.20 -10.40 -2.04
C MET A 1 -19.77 -10.56 -1.57
N SER A 2 -18.87 -10.96 -2.46
CA SER A 2 -17.44 -11.15 -2.13
C SER A 2 -16.86 -9.83 -1.64
N ASN A 3 -16.19 -9.83 -0.49
CA ASN A 3 -15.40 -8.68 -0.03
C ASN A 3 -14.35 -8.38 -1.11
N ILE A 4 -14.56 -7.33 -1.89
CA ILE A 4 -13.59 -6.85 -2.88
C ILE A 4 -12.37 -6.39 -2.07
N THR A 5 -11.28 -7.16 -2.14
CA THR A 5 -10.00 -6.72 -1.58
C THR A 5 -9.40 -5.75 -2.58
N TRP A 6 -9.34 -4.47 -2.21
CA TRP A 6 -8.87 -3.42 -3.12
C TRP A 6 -7.34 -3.41 -3.30
N GLY A 7 -6.60 -3.82 -2.28
CA GLY A 7 -5.14 -3.88 -2.30
C GLY A 7 -4.55 -5.20 -2.80
N LEU A 8 -3.24 -5.36 -2.63
CA LEU A 8 -2.57 -6.63 -2.91
C LEU A 8 -3.10 -7.74 -2.00
N GLN A 9 -3.37 -8.91 -2.60
CA GLN A 9 -3.77 -10.09 -1.82
C GLN A 9 -2.54 -10.67 -1.12
N ARG A 10 -2.60 -10.68 0.21
CA ARG A 10 -1.58 -11.26 1.10
C ARG A 10 -2.23 -12.06 2.21
N ASP A 11 -1.57 -13.13 2.61
CA ASP A 11 -2.06 -14.03 3.67
C ASP A 11 -1.82 -13.46 5.08
N THR A 12 -0.94 -12.46 5.20
CA THR A 12 -0.62 -11.80 6.48
C THR A 12 -1.84 -11.09 7.08
N THR A 13 -1.99 -11.25 8.39
CA THR A 13 -3.05 -10.63 9.20
C THR A 13 -2.45 -10.17 10.54
N PRO A 14 -2.71 -8.94 11.03
CA PRO A 14 -3.55 -7.91 10.40
C PRO A 14 -2.87 -7.23 9.20
N ARG A 15 -3.67 -6.70 8.26
CA ARG A 15 -3.18 -5.89 7.14
C ARG A 15 -4.17 -4.81 6.70
N LEU A 16 -3.65 -3.70 6.21
CA LEU A 16 -4.36 -2.67 5.45
C LEU A 16 -4.07 -2.90 3.96
N GLY A 17 -5.09 -3.16 3.16
CA GLY A 17 -4.99 -3.20 1.70
C GLY A 17 -5.70 -2.01 1.07
N ALA A 18 -5.07 -1.33 0.11
CA ALA A 18 -5.69 -0.21 -0.60
C ALA A 18 -5.31 -0.16 -2.07
N ARG A 19 -6.16 0.47 -2.88
CA ARG A 19 -5.88 0.83 -4.27
C ARG A 19 -5.78 2.34 -4.40
N LEU A 20 -4.55 2.83 -4.48
CA LEU A 20 -4.22 4.24 -4.66
C LEU A 20 -4.47 4.64 -6.12
N VAL A 21 -4.99 5.84 -6.34
CA VAL A 21 -5.10 6.43 -7.68
C VAL A 21 -3.78 7.11 -8.01
N GLN A 22 -3.22 6.79 -9.17
CA GLN A 22 -2.00 7.40 -9.66
C GLN A 22 -2.34 8.51 -10.67
N GLU A 23 -1.92 9.73 -10.38
CA GLU A 23 -1.99 10.87 -11.30
C GLU A 23 -0.56 11.38 -11.57
N GLY A 24 -0.01 11.00 -12.72
CA GLY A 24 1.42 11.22 -12.99
C GLY A 24 2.27 10.49 -11.96
N ASN A 25 2.98 11.24 -11.11
CA ASN A 25 3.80 10.68 -10.03
C ASN A 25 3.20 10.92 -8.64
N GLN A 26 1.94 11.36 -8.57
CA GLN A 26 1.21 11.57 -7.32
C GLN A 26 0.29 10.39 -7.03
N LEU A 27 0.16 10.04 -5.75
CA LEU A 27 -0.65 8.92 -5.29
C LEU A 27 -1.74 9.41 -4.34
N HIS A 28 -2.99 9.17 -4.71
CA HIS A 28 -4.16 9.58 -3.94
C HIS A 28 -4.76 8.38 -3.22
N TYR A 29 -4.80 8.47 -1.90
CA TYR A 29 -5.52 7.51 -1.07
C TYR A 29 -7.02 7.79 -1.09
N LEU A 30 -7.82 6.75 -1.30
CA LEU A 30 -9.27 6.80 -1.27
C LEU A 30 -9.80 5.74 -0.30
N ALA A 31 -10.50 6.19 0.75
CA ALA A 31 -10.97 5.32 1.82
C ALA A 31 -12.00 4.27 1.36
N ASP A 32 -12.80 4.58 0.33
CA ASP A 32 -13.74 3.66 -0.30
C ASP A 32 -13.04 2.56 -1.12
N ARG A 33 -11.74 2.73 -1.40
CA ARG A 33 -10.85 1.75 -2.05
C ARG A 33 -9.80 1.18 -1.11
N ALA A 34 -10.11 1.17 0.18
CA ALA A 34 -9.29 0.58 1.21
C ALA A 34 -10.08 -0.45 2.01
N SER A 35 -9.37 -1.44 2.55
CA SER A 35 -9.95 -2.50 3.37
C SER A 35 -8.92 -2.93 4.41
N MET A 36 -9.38 -3.15 5.64
CA MET A 36 -8.58 -3.80 6.67
C MET A 36 -8.98 -5.28 6.78
N THR A 37 -7.98 -6.15 6.86
CA THR A 37 -8.18 -7.57 7.19
C THR A 37 -7.54 -7.85 8.55
N GLY A 38 -8.30 -8.48 9.45
CA GLY A 38 -7.92 -8.59 10.86
C GLY A 38 -8.06 -7.29 11.62
N LYS A 39 -7.45 -7.22 12.81
CA LYS A 39 -7.52 -6.07 13.71
C LYS A 39 -6.12 -5.65 14.13
N PHE A 40 -5.76 -4.41 13.83
CA PHE A 40 -4.62 -3.73 14.45
C PHE A 40 -5.01 -3.31 15.87
N SER A 41 -4.05 -3.34 16.80
CA SER A 41 -4.21 -2.72 18.11
C SER A 41 -4.28 -1.19 17.99
N ASP A 42 -4.84 -0.50 18.99
CA ASP A 42 -4.95 0.97 18.96
C ASP A 42 -3.57 1.66 18.85
N ALA A 43 -2.52 1.04 19.41
CA ALA A 43 -1.16 1.52 19.29
C ALA A 43 -0.62 1.35 17.87
N GLU A 44 -0.91 0.22 17.21
CA GLU A 44 -0.54 -0.01 15.82
C GLU A 44 -1.32 0.90 14.87
N CYS A 45 -2.61 1.17 15.11
CA CYS A 45 -3.38 2.12 14.31
C CYS A 45 -2.75 3.51 14.31
N ARG A 46 -2.45 4.06 15.50
CA ARG A 46 -1.79 5.38 15.62
C ARG A 46 -0.44 5.40 14.90
N LYS A 47 0.34 4.33 15.04
CA LYS A 47 1.63 4.22 14.38
C LYS A 47 1.50 4.09 12.86
N LEU A 48 0.47 3.39 12.39
CA LEU A 48 0.15 3.26 10.97
C LEU A 48 -0.23 4.61 10.38
N ASP A 49 -1.04 5.42 11.07
CA ASP A 49 -1.42 6.76 10.65
C ASP A 49 -0.18 7.67 10.44
N GLU A 50 0.82 7.56 11.32
CA GLU A 50 2.09 8.29 11.19
C GLU A 50 2.99 7.74 10.06
N THR A 51 2.95 6.42 9.85
CA THR A 51 3.83 5.72 8.90
C THR A 51 3.31 5.81 7.46
N PHE A 52 1.98 5.82 7.27
CA PHE A 52 1.36 5.70 5.95
C PHE A 52 1.78 6.80 4.96
N PRO A 53 1.84 8.10 5.34
CA PRO A 53 2.34 9.15 4.46
C PRO A 53 3.77 8.90 3.97
N HIS A 54 4.63 8.28 4.79
CA HIS A 54 6.00 7.96 4.40
C HIS A 54 6.03 6.95 3.25
N PHE A 55 5.20 5.90 3.32
CA PHE A 55 5.08 4.95 2.22
C PHE A 55 4.57 5.61 0.94
N ILE A 56 3.59 6.51 1.04
CA ILE A 56 3.10 7.28 -0.12
C ILE A 56 4.25 8.06 -0.76
N SER A 57 4.97 8.88 -0.01
CA SER A 57 6.07 9.67 -0.55
C SER A 57 7.21 8.83 -1.13
N GLN A 58 7.53 7.68 -0.52
CA GLN A 58 8.51 6.75 -1.08
C GLN A 58 8.05 6.18 -2.42
N MET A 59 6.81 5.70 -2.52
CA MET A 59 6.25 5.19 -3.78
C MET A 59 6.18 6.27 -4.87
N GLU A 60 5.82 7.51 -4.53
CA GLU A 60 5.85 8.64 -5.46
C GLU A 60 7.27 8.90 -5.98
N SER A 61 8.28 8.83 -5.09
CA SER A 61 9.69 8.91 -5.50
C SER A 61 10.08 7.77 -6.44
N MET A 62 9.61 6.54 -6.18
CA MET A 62 9.88 5.38 -7.04
C MET A 62 9.20 5.47 -8.41
N LEU A 63 8.05 6.15 -8.51
CA LEU A 63 7.43 6.48 -9.80
C LEU A 63 8.28 7.48 -10.59
N ILE A 64 8.89 8.46 -9.91
CA ILE A 64 9.80 9.43 -10.53
C ILE A 64 11.08 8.75 -11.04
N THR A 65 11.69 7.87 -10.24
CA THR A 65 12.93 7.15 -10.63
C THR A 65 12.67 6.05 -11.66
N GLY A 66 11.42 5.59 -11.77
CA GLY A 66 11.02 4.50 -12.67
C GLY A 66 11.21 3.11 -12.07
N GLU A 67 11.65 3.02 -10.80
CA GLU A 67 11.69 1.76 -10.03
C GLU A 67 10.31 1.12 -9.92
N MET A 68 9.27 1.94 -9.75
CA MET A 68 7.89 1.52 -10.04
C MET A 68 7.47 2.05 -11.40
N ASN A 69 6.99 1.15 -12.27
CA ASN A 69 6.54 1.51 -13.60
C ASN A 69 5.04 1.25 -13.75
N PRO A 70 4.22 2.26 -14.11
CA PRO A 70 2.77 2.10 -14.28
C PRO A 70 2.36 1.04 -15.31
N ARG A 71 3.27 0.69 -16.23
CA ARG A 71 3.03 -0.24 -17.34
C ARG A 71 3.56 -1.65 -17.09
N HIS A 72 4.29 -1.88 -16.00
CA HIS A 72 4.89 -3.18 -15.70
C HIS A 72 4.56 -3.59 -14.27
N ALA A 73 4.05 -4.81 -14.11
CA ALA A 73 3.89 -5.41 -12.79
C ALA A 73 5.27 -5.68 -12.20
N HIS A 74 5.53 -5.06 -11.05
CA HIS A 74 6.76 -5.23 -10.29
C HIS A 74 6.47 -4.87 -8.83
N CYS A 75 6.39 -5.90 -8.00
CA CYS A 75 6.13 -5.73 -6.59
C CYS A 75 7.40 -5.23 -5.89
N VAL A 76 7.26 -4.09 -5.21
CA VAL A 76 8.31 -3.52 -4.36
C VAL A 76 7.93 -3.68 -2.90
N THR A 77 8.93 -3.81 -2.03
CA THR A 77 8.75 -3.95 -0.58
C THR A 77 9.45 -2.82 0.13
N LEU A 78 8.69 -2.06 0.92
CA LEU A 78 9.15 -0.93 1.72
C LEU A 78 9.05 -1.28 3.20
N TYR A 79 9.96 -0.72 4.00
CA TYR A 79 10.00 -0.90 5.44
C TYR A 79 10.07 0.46 6.13
N HIS A 80 9.15 0.72 7.05
CA HIS A 80 9.19 1.92 7.86
C HIS A 80 8.50 1.69 9.20
N ASN A 81 9.10 2.17 10.29
CA ASN A 81 8.51 2.18 11.62
C ASN A 81 7.87 0.84 12.07
N GLY A 82 8.51 -0.28 11.75
CA GLY A 82 8.00 -1.61 12.15
C GLY A 82 6.82 -2.12 11.31
N PHE A 83 6.55 -1.49 10.17
CA PHE A 83 5.63 -1.98 9.15
C PHE A 83 6.39 -2.34 7.88
N THR A 84 5.82 -3.32 7.18
CA THR A 84 6.14 -3.65 5.79
C THR A 84 5.00 -3.12 4.91
N CYS A 85 5.34 -2.45 3.82
CA CYS A 85 4.41 -2.09 2.76
C CYS A 85 4.87 -2.77 1.47
N GLU A 86 4.05 -3.67 0.93
CA GLU A 86 4.23 -4.15 -0.42
C GLU A 86 3.35 -3.35 -1.38
N ALA A 87 3.91 -2.97 -2.52
CA ALA A 87 3.25 -2.14 -3.51
C ALA A 87 3.53 -2.64 -4.92
N ASP A 88 2.52 -2.61 -5.80
CA ASP A 88 2.66 -2.98 -7.21
C ASP A 88 1.68 -2.16 -8.06
N THR A 89 2.10 -1.72 -9.24
CA THR A 89 1.21 -1.04 -10.21
C THR A 89 0.31 -2.03 -10.95
N LEU A 90 0.72 -3.31 -10.98
CA LEU A 90 0.14 -4.40 -11.78
C LEU A 90 -0.01 -4.04 -13.27
N GLY A 91 0.80 -3.12 -13.78
CA GLY A 91 0.66 -2.62 -15.16
C GLY A 91 -0.65 -1.88 -15.44
N SER A 92 -1.34 -1.41 -14.40
CA SER A 92 -2.69 -0.83 -14.51
C SER A 92 -2.76 0.54 -15.19
N CYS A 93 -1.61 1.20 -15.39
CA CYS A 93 -1.51 2.54 -15.99
C CYS A 93 -2.28 3.65 -15.24
N GLY A 94 -2.65 3.44 -13.98
CA GLY A 94 -3.39 4.43 -13.19
C GLY A 94 -3.64 4.07 -11.73
N TYR A 95 -3.18 2.91 -11.26
CA TYR A 95 -3.33 2.49 -9.88
C TYR A 95 -2.05 1.91 -9.29
N VAL A 96 -1.90 2.07 -7.98
CA VAL A 96 -0.94 1.33 -7.17
C VAL A 96 -1.70 0.55 -6.11
N TYR A 97 -1.49 -0.76 -6.10
CA TYR A 97 -2.10 -1.68 -5.15
C TYR A 97 -1.12 -1.88 -4.02
N ILE A 98 -1.57 -1.70 -2.78
CA ILE A 98 -0.71 -1.82 -1.61
C ILE A 98 -1.26 -2.81 -0.59
N ALA A 99 -0.35 -3.40 0.19
CA ALA A 99 -0.64 -4.13 1.42
C ALA A 99 0.36 -3.71 2.51
N VAL A 100 -0.15 -3.15 3.61
CA VAL A 100 0.63 -2.70 4.77
C VAL A 100 0.32 -3.59 5.97
N TYR A 101 1.34 -4.13 6.63
CA TYR A 101 1.19 -5.02 7.77
C TYR A 101 2.39 -4.89 8.72
N PRO A 102 2.24 -5.20 10.02
CA PRO A 102 3.34 -5.08 10.96
C PRO A 102 4.42 -6.12 10.61
N ILE A 103 5.69 -5.77 10.85
CA ILE A 103 6.78 -6.74 10.77
C ILE A 103 6.54 -7.78 11.86
N GLN A 104 6.43 -9.06 11.49
CA GLN A 104 6.35 -10.15 12.46
C GLN A 104 7.64 -10.15 13.28
N ARG A 105 7.51 -10.04 14.60
CA ARG A 105 8.61 -10.23 15.55
C ARG A 105 8.93 -11.70 15.75
#